data_AF-A0AA40KJV1-F1
#
_entry.id   AF-A0AA40KJV1-F1
#
_cell.length_a   1.000
_cell.length_b   1.000
_cell.length_c   1.000
_cell.angle_alpha   90.00
_cell.angle_beta   90.00
_cell.angle_gamma   90.00
#
_symmetry.space_group_name_H-M   'P 1'
#
loop_
_entity.id
_entity.type
_entity.pdbx_description
1 polymer ?
#
loop_
_entity_poly.entity_id
_entity_poly.type
_entity_poly.pdbx_seq_one_letter_code
_entity_poly.pdbx_strand_id
1 'polypeptide(L)'
;MADDQNQKNPNNVFLFRLAILNCFKRIAESVSEDAFVDILTILTTLKLKPSIGQKLYKAMCTELTDNMNDDLEHILTEGSLQNGLEKVAKLIDADSSMSGDAWRPPGNVSLHLRSLDAQKIKEESESLKEQINLIEEENANLMKEIAEKRSSIMTMNDNITKSLNKSLSIMDSIRKRKEEVEKCLMLLE
;
A
#
# COMPACT_ATOMS: atom_id res chain seq x y z
N MET A 1 38.36 0.90 -13.56
CA MET A 1 36.90 1.10 -13.63
C MET A 1 36.45 1.22 -12.19
N ALA A 2 36.47 2.45 -11.67
CA ALA A 2 36.03 2.77 -10.33
C ALA A 2 34.61 3.33 -10.47
N ASP A 3 33.67 2.70 -9.79
CA ASP A 3 32.28 3.14 -9.68
C ASP A 3 32.24 4.51 -8.99
N ASP A 4 32.29 5.56 -9.80
CA ASP A 4 31.94 6.93 -9.41
C ASP A 4 30.41 7.07 -9.55
N GLN A 5 29.68 6.30 -8.75
CA GLN A 5 28.22 6.40 -8.71
C GLN A 5 27.82 7.56 -7.81
N ASN A 6 27.69 8.73 -8.43
CA ASN A 6 26.71 9.77 -8.13
C ASN A 6 26.45 10.04 -6.63
N GLN A 7 27.34 10.79 -5.98
CA GLN A 7 26.91 11.71 -4.92
C GLN A 7 26.09 12.86 -5.54
N LYS A 8 24.89 12.56 -6.03
CA LYS A 8 23.90 13.58 -6.37
C LYS A 8 22.97 13.74 -5.16
N ASN A 9 23.38 14.68 -4.29
CA ASN A 9 22.65 15.36 -3.21
C ASN A 9 22.44 14.66 -1.85
N PRO A 10 22.93 15.35 -0.80
CA PRO A 10 22.04 15.89 0.24
C PRO A 10 22.16 17.43 0.30
N ASN A 11 21.81 18.12 -0.79
CA ASN A 11 21.90 19.59 -0.87
C ASN A 11 21.04 20.27 0.22
N ASN A 12 19.91 19.67 0.60
CA ASN A 12 18.98 20.26 1.57
C ASN A 12 19.57 20.40 2.98
N VAL A 13 20.33 19.40 3.44
CA VAL A 13 20.98 19.45 4.77
C VAL A 13 22.07 20.50 4.77
N PHE A 14 22.88 20.54 3.70
CA PHE A 14 23.94 21.51 3.55
C PHE A 14 23.40 22.95 3.46
N LEU A 15 22.36 23.19 2.65
CA LEU A 15 21.72 24.50 2.52
C LEU A 15 21.07 24.95 3.83
N PHE A 16 20.42 24.04 4.54
CA PHE A 16 19.85 24.33 5.85
C PHE A 16 20.95 24.73 6.84
N ARG A 17 22.01 23.92 6.97
CA ARG A 17 23.18 24.24 7.80
C ARG A 17 23.75 25.62 7.44
N LEU A 18 24.02 25.86 6.15
CA LEU A 18 24.58 27.12 5.68
C LEU A 18 23.69 28.33 6.01
N ALA A 19 22.37 28.20 5.86
CA ALA A 19 21.43 29.26 6.19
C ALA A 19 21.45 29.58 7.69
N ILE A 20 21.42 28.56 8.54
CA ILE A 20 21.44 28.73 10.00
C ILE A 20 22.78 29.27 10.49
N LEU A 21 23.92 28.77 9.99
CA LEU A 21 25.25 29.28 10.34
C LEU A 21 25.37 30.79 10.03
N ASN A 22 24.83 31.23 8.91
CA ASN A 22 24.79 32.66 8.57
C ASN A 22 23.91 33.47 9.54
N CYS A 23 22.79 32.91 10.00
CA CYS A 23 21.95 33.53 11.02
C CYS A 23 22.69 33.64 12.36
N PHE A 24 23.36 32.58 12.81
CA PHE A 24 24.15 32.55 14.04
C PHE A 24 25.25 33.60 14.04
N LYS A 25 26.01 33.69 12.94
CA LYS A 25 27.01 34.76 12.78
C LYS A 25 26.39 36.14 12.90
N ARG A 26 25.26 36.40 12.22
CA ARG A 26 24.55 37.68 12.30
C ARG A 26 24.03 37.99 13.71
N ILE A 27 23.62 36.98 14.47
CA ILE A 27 23.19 37.13 15.86
C ILE A 27 24.39 37.50 16.74
N ALA A 28 25.49 36.76 16.62
CA ALA A 28 26.71 36.99 17.39
C ALA A 28 27.34 38.37 17.10
N GLU A 29 27.27 38.83 15.85
CA GLU A 29 27.80 40.12 15.40
C GLU A 29 26.71 41.23 15.35
N SER A 30 25.53 41.00 15.93
CA SER A 30 24.41 41.97 15.89
C SER A 30 24.69 43.26 16.65
N VAL A 31 25.55 43.17 17.68
CA VAL A 31 26.06 44.32 18.43
C VAL A 31 27.46 44.60 17.93
N SER A 32 27.73 45.79 17.41
CA SER A 32 29.08 46.19 17.00
C SER A 32 30.03 46.24 18.19
N GLU A 33 31.32 46.03 17.95
CA GLU A 33 32.37 46.16 18.96
C GLU A 33 32.33 47.50 19.73
N ASP A 34 32.12 48.61 19.02
CA ASP A 34 32.03 49.95 19.63
C ASP A 34 30.86 50.04 20.61
N ALA A 35 29.66 49.62 20.16
CA ALA A 35 28.47 49.56 21.00
C ALA A 35 28.66 48.64 22.22
N PHE A 36 29.35 47.51 22.06
CA PHE A 36 29.65 46.59 23.15
C PHE A 36 30.53 47.25 24.23
N VAL A 37 31.59 47.95 23.82
CA VAL A 37 32.48 48.68 24.74
C VAL A 37 31.77 49.86 25.41
N ASP A 38 30.91 50.56 24.67
CA ASP A 38 30.12 51.69 25.18
C ASP A 38 29.08 51.25 26.21
N ILE A 39 28.40 50.11 26.00
CA ILE A 39 27.43 49.54 26.95
C ILE A 39 28.12 49.10 28.23
N LEU A 40 29.32 48.53 28.14
CA LEU A 40 30.11 48.10 29.30
C LEU A 40 30.87 49.24 29.99
N THR A 41 30.37 50.47 29.86
CA THR A 41 30.92 51.72 30.42
C THR A 41 31.22 51.66 31.92
N ILE A 42 30.55 50.78 32.67
CA ILE A 42 30.80 50.50 34.10
C ILE A 42 32.23 49.98 34.33
N LEU A 43 32.76 49.23 33.37
CA LEU A 43 34.13 48.72 33.37
C LEU A 43 35.05 49.77 32.74
N THR A 44 35.34 50.85 33.48
CA THR A 44 36.27 51.92 33.08
C THR A 44 37.62 51.41 32.56
N THR A 45 38.03 50.21 32.98
CA THR A 45 39.19 49.46 32.47
C THR A 45 39.11 49.12 30.97
N LEU A 46 37.93 48.87 30.41
CA LEU A 46 37.74 48.60 28.98
C LEU A 46 37.92 49.85 28.12
N LYS A 47 37.54 51.03 28.65
CA LYS A 47 37.82 52.32 28.00
C LYS A 47 39.31 52.69 28.04
N LEU A 48 39.98 52.38 29.15
CA LEU A 48 41.40 52.67 29.34
C LEU A 48 42.32 51.69 28.58
N LYS A 49 41.85 50.49 28.29
CA LYS A 49 42.57 49.45 27.53
C LYS A 49 41.67 48.87 26.43
N PRO A 50 41.56 49.55 25.28
CA PRO A 50 40.70 49.12 24.17
C PRO A 50 40.98 47.68 23.73
N SER A 51 42.26 47.28 23.75
CA SER A 51 42.70 45.93 23.39
C SER A 51 42.07 44.81 24.22
N ILE A 52 41.66 45.08 25.46
CA ILE A 52 40.95 44.11 26.31
C ILE A 52 39.48 44.03 25.89
N GLY A 53 38.85 45.17 25.56
CA GLY A 53 37.49 45.22 25.02
C GLY A 53 37.35 44.45 23.71
N GLN A 54 38.28 44.64 22.77
CA GLN A 54 38.24 43.92 21.49
C GLN A 54 38.41 42.40 21.69
N LYS A 55 39.30 42.00 22.61
CA LYS A 55 39.50 40.58 22.93
C LYS A 55 38.27 39.96 23.57
N LEU A 56 37.61 40.66 24.47
CA LEU A 56 36.40 40.20 25.13
C LEU A 56 35.23 40.12 24.16
N TYR A 57 35.04 41.13 23.30
CA TYR A 57 34.04 41.12 22.24
C TYR A 57 34.23 39.93 21.31
N LYS A 58 35.46 39.73 20.80
CA LYS A 58 35.78 38.57 19.95
C LYS A 58 35.55 37.25 20.68
N ALA A 59 35.95 37.13 21.94
CA ALA A 59 35.71 35.92 22.72
C ALA A 59 34.21 35.64 22.84
N MET A 60 33.40 36.65 23.16
CA MET A 60 31.93 36.53 23.24
C MET A 60 31.33 36.07 21.90
N CYS A 61 31.67 36.71 20.79
CA CYS A 61 31.13 36.36 19.48
C CYS A 61 31.50 34.93 19.07
N THR A 62 32.76 34.54 19.28
CA THR A 62 33.24 33.19 18.96
C THR A 62 32.55 32.14 19.84
N GLU A 63 32.55 32.33 21.16
CA GLU A 63 31.94 31.38 22.10
C GLU A 63 30.43 31.24 21.87
N LEU A 64 29.73 32.34 21.62
CA LEU A 64 28.30 32.30 21.30
C LEU A 64 28.04 31.55 19.99
N THR A 65 28.83 31.81 18.95
CA THR A 65 28.70 31.14 17.65
C THR A 65 28.99 29.65 17.76
N ASP A 66 30.07 29.28 18.47
CA ASP A 66 30.48 27.88 18.65
C ASP A 66 29.42 27.10 19.44
N ASN A 67 28.91 27.66 20.55
CA ASN A 67 27.85 27.03 21.32
C ASN A 67 26.56 26.84 20.50
N MET A 68 26.14 27.84 19.72
CA MET A 68 24.97 27.70 18.84
C MET A 68 25.20 26.66 17.73
N ASN A 69 26.43 26.54 17.22
CA ASN A 69 26.78 25.52 16.23
C ASN A 69 26.72 24.11 16.82
N ASP A 70 27.24 23.94 18.03
CA ASP A 70 27.19 22.65 18.75
C ASP A 70 25.74 22.23 19.00
N ASP A 71 24.88 23.15 19.44
CA ASP A 71 23.44 22.91 19.60
C ASP A 71 22.77 22.54 18.27
N LEU A 72 23.16 23.17 17.15
CA LEU A 72 22.65 22.83 15.82
C LEU A 72 23.06 21.41 15.41
N GLU A 73 24.31 21.01 15.62
CA GLU A 73 24.74 19.63 15.33
C GLU A 73 24.02 18.63 16.23
N HIS A 74 23.73 18.98 17.48
CA HIS A 74 22.89 18.16 18.37
C HIS A 74 21.47 18.02 17.82
N ILE A 75 20.82 19.10 17.40
CA ILE A 75 19.46 19.06 16.80
C ILE A 75 19.46 18.22 15.51
N LEU A 76 20.50 18.34 14.70
CA LEU A 76 20.63 17.59 13.45
C LEU A 76 20.77 16.08 13.69
N THR A 77 21.48 15.69 14.74
CA THR A 77 21.78 14.30 15.10
C THR A 77 20.68 13.66 15.97
N GLU A 78 20.31 14.28 17.08
CA GLU A 78 19.29 13.79 18.03
C GLU A 78 17.89 13.81 17.41
N GLY A 79 17.55 14.88 16.69
CA GLY A 79 16.21 15.08 16.12
C GLY A 79 15.91 14.26 14.87
N SER A 80 16.86 13.43 14.39
CA SER A 80 16.79 12.75 13.09
C SER A 80 16.48 13.70 11.91
N LEU A 81 16.73 15.01 12.08
CA LEU A 81 16.40 16.03 11.10
C LEU A 81 17.18 15.81 9.81
N GLN A 82 18.44 15.40 9.95
CA GLN A 82 19.26 14.98 8.82
C GLN A 82 18.58 13.87 8.01
N ASN A 83 18.14 12.79 8.67
CA ASN A 83 17.44 11.69 8.00
C ASN A 83 16.13 12.16 7.36
N GLY A 84 15.40 13.06 8.00
CA GLY A 84 14.17 13.65 7.46
C GLY A 84 14.43 14.43 6.16
N LEU A 85 15.43 15.32 6.17
CA LEU A 85 15.81 16.12 5.00
C LEU A 85 16.37 15.27 3.87
N GLU A 86 17.13 14.22 4.18
CA GLU A 86 17.61 13.25 3.19
C GLU A 86 16.46 12.44 2.56
N LYS A 87 15.47 12.01 3.36
CA LYS A 87 14.27 11.35 2.84
C LYS A 87 13.46 12.26 1.93
N VAL A 88 13.30 13.53 2.31
CA VAL A 88 12.61 14.53 1.48
C VAL A 88 13.34 14.71 0.15
N ALA A 89 14.68 14.81 0.16
CA ALA A 89 15.45 14.91 -1.07
C ALA A 89 15.23 13.70 -2.00
N LYS A 90 15.28 12.48 -1.45
CA LYS A 90 15.00 11.25 -2.21
C LYS A 90 13.59 11.21 -2.80
N LEU A 91 12.59 11.69 -2.06
CA LEU A 91 11.20 11.76 -2.53
C LEU A 91 11.05 12.76 -3.68
N ILE A 92 11.70 13.93 -3.60
CA ILE A 92 11.68 14.94 -4.68
C ILE A 92 12.31 14.37 -5.95
N ASP A 93 13.44 13.66 -5.84
CA ASP A 93 14.11 13.06 -6.99
C ASP A 93 13.24 11.96 -7.63
N ALA A 94 12.58 11.12 -6.81
CA ALA A 94 11.71 10.04 -7.28
C ALA A 94 10.46 10.56 -8.01
N ASP A 95 9.89 11.68 -7.58
CA ASP A 95 8.64 12.25 -8.12
C ASP A 95 8.88 13.30 -9.23
N SER A 96 10.13 13.49 -9.66
CA SER A 96 10.53 14.52 -10.65
C SER A 96 9.86 14.41 -12.02
N SER A 97 9.14 13.32 -12.29
CA SER A 97 8.40 13.06 -13.54
C SER A 97 6.92 13.45 -13.49
N MET A 98 6.37 13.73 -12.30
CA MET A 98 4.96 14.10 -12.12
C MET A 98 4.78 15.61 -12.30
N SER A 99 4.10 16.03 -13.37
CA SER A 99 3.91 17.44 -13.75
C SER A 99 2.55 18.03 -13.30
N GLY A 100 1.93 17.47 -12.27
CA GLY A 100 0.63 17.93 -11.75
C GLY A 100 0.68 18.33 -10.28
N ASP A 101 -0.36 19.02 -9.82
CA ASP A 101 -0.54 19.29 -8.39
C ASP A 101 -0.70 17.97 -7.64
N ALA A 102 0.28 17.69 -6.76
CA ALA A 102 0.23 16.52 -5.91
C ALA A 102 -0.98 16.62 -4.97
N TRP A 103 -1.67 15.49 -4.78
CA TRP A 103 -2.81 15.40 -3.87
C TRP A 103 -2.44 15.90 -2.47
N ARG A 104 -3.36 16.64 -1.84
CA ARG A 104 -3.22 17.15 -0.47
C ARG A 104 -4.41 16.66 0.36
N PRO A 105 -4.20 16.26 1.62
CA PRO A 105 -5.30 15.83 2.48
C PRO A 105 -6.39 16.90 2.58
N PRO A 106 -7.66 16.59 2.25
CA PRO A 106 -8.75 17.58 2.21
C PRO A 106 -9.28 17.97 3.60
N GLY A 107 -8.60 17.59 4.68
CA GLY A 107 -9.06 17.78 6.07
C GLY A 107 -10.20 16.85 6.50
N ASN A 108 -10.81 16.10 5.56
CA ASN A 108 -11.82 15.10 5.85
C ASN A 108 -11.21 13.70 5.93
N VAL A 109 -11.17 13.14 7.14
CA VAL A 109 -10.56 11.82 7.43
C VAL A 109 -11.24 10.69 6.67
N SER A 110 -12.58 10.72 6.50
CA SER A 110 -13.31 9.67 5.77
C SER A 110 -12.94 9.63 4.28
N LEU A 111 -12.66 10.78 3.67
CA LEU A 111 -12.18 10.83 2.28
C LEU A 111 -10.73 10.35 2.17
N HIS A 112 -9.90 10.64 3.17
CA HIS A 112 -8.52 10.18 3.19
C HIS A 112 -8.40 8.65 3.37
N LEU A 113 -9.16 8.06 4.29
CA LEU A 113 -9.16 6.61 4.53
C LEU A 113 -9.59 5.82 3.29
N ARG A 114 -10.58 6.33 2.54
CA ARG A 114 -11.01 5.72 1.27
C ARG A 114 -9.87 5.58 0.26
N SER A 115 -8.92 6.52 0.22
CA SER A 115 -7.80 6.44 -0.72
C SER A 115 -6.74 5.42 -0.30
N LEU A 116 -6.48 5.25 1.00
CA LEU A 116 -5.52 4.27 1.49
C LEU A 116 -6.07 2.84 1.41
N ASP A 117 -7.34 2.66 1.75
CA ASP A 117 -8.00 1.36 1.70
C ASP A 117 -8.34 0.93 0.27
N ALA A 118 -8.34 1.86 -0.70
CA ALA A 118 -8.71 1.58 -2.09
C ALA A 118 -7.85 0.47 -2.71
N GLN A 119 -6.54 0.45 -2.46
CA GLN A 119 -5.67 -0.58 -2.99
C GLN A 119 -6.01 -1.96 -2.40
N LYS A 120 -6.17 -2.03 -1.08
CA LYS A 120 -6.52 -3.28 -0.39
C LYS A 120 -7.88 -3.80 -0.85
N ILE A 121 -8.87 -2.92 -0.97
CA ILE A 121 -10.21 -3.26 -1.48
C ILE A 121 -10.11 -3.80 -2.91
N LYS A 122 -9.26 -3.20 -3.75
CA LYS A 122 -9.04 -3.65 -5.12
C LYS A 122 -8.44 -5.05 -5.16
N GLU A 123 -7.38 -5.30 -4.41
CA GLU A 123 -6.70 -6.61 -4.34
C GLU A 123 -7.66 -7.71 -3.86
N GLU A 124 -8.42 -7.45 -2.80
CA GLU A 124 -9.42 -8.40 -2.27
C GLU A 124 -10.56 -8.64 -3.27
N SER A 125 -11.00 -7.59 -3.97
CA SER A 125 -12.05 -7.70 -4.99
C SER A 125 -11.59 -8.52 -6.20
N GLU A 126 -10.32 -8.41 -6.61
CA GLU A 126 -9.75 -9.20 -7.70
C GLU A 126 -9.65 -10.68 -7.30
N SER A 127 -9.15 -10.97 -6.10
CA SER A 127 -9.11 -12.33 -5.53
C SER A 127 -10.49 -12.97 -5.44
N LEU A 128 -11.50 -12.23 -4.94
CA LEU A 128 -12.86 -12.74 -4.84
C LEU A 128 -13.45 -13.06 -6.22
N LYS A 129 -13.17 -12.21 -7.23
CA LYS A 129 -13.64 -12.41 -8.60
C LYS A 129 -13.08 -13.70 -9.19
N GLU A 130 -11.80 -13.99 -8.98
CA GLU A 130 -11.18 -15.24 -9.44
C GLU A 130 -11.86 -16.47 -8.80
N GLN A 131 -12.11 -16.43 -7.49
CA GLN A 131 -12.78 -17.52 -6.79
C GLN A 131 -14.22 -17.75 -7.30
N ILE A 132 -14.97 -16.67 -7.53
CA ILE A 132 -16.34 -16.77 -8.06
C ILE A 132 -16.32 -17.41 -9.46
N ASN A 133 -15.41 -16.98 -10.34
CA ASN A 133 -15.31 -17.54 -11.69
C ASN A 133 -15.04 -19.05 -11.66
N LEU A 134 -14.17 -19.52 -10.76
CA LEU A 134 -13.89 -20.95 -10.61
C LEU A 134 -15.13 -21.74 -10.18
N ILE A 135 -15.89 -21.21 -9.21
CA ILE A 135 -17.13 -21.84 -8.72
C ILE A 135 -18.20 -21.84 -9.81
N GLU A 136 -18.33 -20.76 -10.58
CA GLU A 136 -19.28 -20.68 -11.69
C GLU A 136 -18.95 -21.68 -12.81
N GLU A 137 -17.67 -21.85 -13.14
CA GLU A 137 -17.22 -22.84 -14.12
C GLU A 137 -17.48 -24.28 -13.63
N GLU A 138 -17.16 -24.59 -12.37
CA GLU A 138 -17.45 -25.89 -11.78
C GLU A 138 -18.96 -26.18 -11.77
N ASN A 139 -19.78 -25.20 -11.38
CA ASN A 139 -21.24 -25.35 -11.38
C ASN A 139 -21.79 -25.56 -12.80
N ALA A 140 -21.25 -24.88 -13.81
CA ALA A 140 -21.66 -25.08 -15.20
C ALA A 140 -21.35 -26.53 -15.67
N ASN A 141 -20.18 -27.04 -15.31
CA ASN A 141 -19.78 -28.42 -15.60
C ASN A 141 -20.68 -29.44 -14.91
N LEU A 142 -20.96 -29.24 -13.62
CA LEU A 142 -21.87 -30.10 -12.84
C LEU A 142 -23.29 -30.08 -13.39
N MET A 143 -23.81 -28.92 -13.79
CA MET A 143 -25.13 -28.81 -14.41
C MET A 143 -25.21 -29.59 -15.72
N LYS A 144 -24.15 -29.56 -16.54
CA LYS A 144 -24.06 -30.35 -17.76
C LYS A 144 -24.07 -31.85 -17.46
N GLU A 145 -23.26 -32.29 -16.50
CA GLU A 145 -23.19 -33.70 -16.09
C GLU A 145 -24.55 -34.21 -15.54
N ILE A 146 -25.22 -33.39 -14.73
CA ILE A 146 -26.55 -33.72 -14.21
C ILE A 146 -27.57 -33.83 -15.35
N ALA A 147 -27.53 -32.94 -16.33
CA ALA A 147 -28.44 -33.00 -17.48
C ALA A 147 -28.22 -34.27 -18.31
N GLU A 148 -26.95 -34.65 -18.56
CA GLU A 148 -26.58 -35.88 -19.26
C GLU A 148 -27.06 -37.13 -18.49
N LYS A 149 -26.81 -37.19 -17.18
CA LYS A 149 -27.27 -38.30 -16.32
C LYS A 149 -28.79 -38.40 -16.28
N ARG A 150 -29.51 -37.28 -16.16
CA ARG A 150 -30.98 -37.24 -16.21
C ARG A 150 -31.52 -37.77 -17.53
N SER A 151 -30.92 -37.37 -18.65
CA SER A 151 -31.29 -37.87 -19.98
C SER A 151 -31.07 -39.38 -20.11
N SER A 152 -29.92 -39.88 -19.63
CA SER A 152 -29.62 -41.32 -19.59
C SER A 152 -30.65 -42.10 -18.75
N ILE A 153 -31.01 -41.60 -17.57
CA ILE A 153 -32.04 -42.22 -16.72
C ILE A 153 -33.40 -42.23 -17.43
N MET A 154 -33.80 -41.14 -18.08
CA MET A 154 -35.08 -41.09 -18.82
C MET A 154 -35.11 -42.13 -19.95
N THR A 155 -34.06 -42.21 -20.77
CA THR A 155 -33.98 -43.20 -21.85
C THR A 155 -33.98 -44.63 -21.33
N MET A 156 -33.29 -44.91 -20.22
CA MET A 156 -33.30 -46.22 -19.57
C MET A 156 -34.70 -46.55 -19.04
N ASN A 157 -35.37 -45.61 -18.39
CA ASN A 157 -36.73 -45.78 -17.88
C ASN A 157 -37.71 -46.07 -19.01
N ASP A 158 -37.66 -45.33 -20.12
CA ASP A 158 -38.49 -45.56 -21.30
C ASP A 158 -38.28 -46.96 -21.90
N ASN A 159 -37.03 -47.43 -21.93
CA ASN A 159 -36.70 -48.78 -22.40
C ASN A 159 -37.27 -49.86 -21.48
N ILE A 160 -37.17 -49.67 -20.17
CA ILE A 160 -37.77 -50.58 -19.17
C ILE A 160 -39.28 -50.62 -19.35
N THR A 161 -39.95 -49.47 -19.44
CA THR A 161 -41.41 -49.39 -19.62
C THR A 161 -41.85 -50.08 -20.92
N LYS A 162 -41.13 -49.86 -22.04
CA LYS A 162 -41.41 -50.56 -23.30
C LYS A 162 -41.25 -52.08 -23.18
N SER A 163 -40.20 -52.54 -22.52
CA SER A 163 -39.93 -53.97 -22.31
C SER A 163 -41.01 -54.62 -21.44
N LEU A 164 -41.41 -53.97 -20.35
CA LEU A 164 -42.48 -54.41 -19.46
C LEU A 164 -43.82 -54.49 -20.20
N ASN A 165 -44.19 -53.47 -20.97
CA ASN A 165 -45.42 -53.46 -21.76
C ASN A 165 -45.45 -54.59 -22.79
N LYS A 166 -44.33 -54.83 -23.48
CA LYS A 166 -44.20 -55.95 -24.43
C LYS A 166 -44.36 -57.30 -23.73
N SER A 167 -43.74 -57.46 -22.56
CA SER A 167 -43.81 -58.68 -21.76
C SER A 167 -45.24 -58.94 -21.27
N LEU A 168 -45.96 -57.90 -20.83
CA LEU A 168 -47.36 -57.99 -20.42
C LEU A 168 -48.25 -58.47 -21.58
N SER A 169 -48.08 -57.88 -22.77
CA SER A 169 -48.82 -58.28 -23.97
C SER A 169 -48.57 -59.75 -24.37
N ILE A 170 -47.32 -60.23 -24.24
CA ILE A 170 -46.97 -61.63 -24.50
C ILE A 170 -47.61 -62.55 -23.46
N MET A 171 -47.55 -62.20 -22.17
CA MET A 171 -48.17 -62.99 -21.10
C MET A 171 -49.68 -63.12 -21.30
N ASP A 172 -50.37 -62.04 -21.67
CA ASP A 172 -51.81 -62.09 -21.96
C ASP A 172 -52.12 -62.98 -23.17
N SER A 173 -51.27 -62.96 -24.20
CA SER A 173 -51.42 -63.82 -25.37
C SER A 173 -51.21 -65.30 -25.03
N ILE A 174 -50.21 -65.62 -24.20
CA ILE A 174 -49.96 -66.98 -23.71
C ILE A 174 -51.12 -67.45 -22.83
N ARG A 175 -51.64 -66.59 -21.94
CA ARG A 175 -52.79 -66.90 -21.09
C ARG A 175 -54.01 -67.30 -21.92
N LYS A 176 -54.34 -66.50 -22.95
CA LYS A 176 -55.45 -66.81 -23.88
C LYS A 176 -55.26 -68.14 -24.58
N ARG A 177 -54.05 -68.41 -25.13
CA ARG A 177 -53.75 -69.70 -25.77
C ARG A 177 -53.85 -70.87 -24.80
N LYS A 178 -53.42 -70.70 -23.55
CA LYS A 178 -53.57 -71.72 -22.52
C LYS A 178 -55.05 -72.03 -22.27
N GLU A 179 -55.89 -71.01 -22.11
CA GLU A 179 -57.35 -71.18 -21.95
C GLU A 179 -57.99 -71.89 -23.14
N GLU A 180 -57.54 -71.60 -24.37
CA GLU A 180 -57.99 -72.28 -25.59
C GLU A 180 -57.60 -73.77 -25.58
N VAL A 181 -56.35 -74.08 -25.22
CA VAL A 181 -55.87 -75.47 -25.14
C VAL A 181 -56.61 -76.24 -24.05
N GLU A 182 -56.83 -75.65 -22.87
CA GLU A 182 -57.61 -76.27 -21.80
C GLU A 182 -59.04 -76.59 -22.25
N LYS A 183 -59.70 -75.68 -22.99
CA LYS A 183 -61.03 -75.94 -23.58
C LYS A 183 -61.00 -77.11 -24.58
N CYS A 184 -59.99 -77.19 -25.43
CA CYS A 184 -59.84 -78.31 -26.37
C CYS A 184 -59.62 -79.64 -25.64
N LEU A 185 -58.87 -79.63 -24.54
CA LEU A 185 -58.60 -80.81 -23.72
C LEU A 185 -59.89 -81.34 -23.06
N MET A 186 -60.71 -80.43 -22.50
CA MET A 186 -62.03 -80.74 -21.94
C MET A 186 -63.04 -81.29 -22.96
N LEU A 187 -62.81 -81.08 -24.28
CA LEU A 187 -63.66 -81.62 -25.34
C LEU A 187 -63.21 -83.01 -25.84
N LEU A 188 -62.00 -83.43 -25.45
CA LEU A 188 -61.40 -84.72 -25.83
C LEU A 188 -61.53 -85.78 -24.71
N GLU A 189 -61.85 -85.37 -23.48
CA GLU A 189 -62.31 -86.23 -22.38
C GLU A 189 -63.83 -86.44 -22.43
#